data_AF-A0A7V5DB73-F1
#
_entry.id   AF-A0A7V5DB73-F1
#
_cell.length_a   1.000
_cell.length_b   1.000
_cell.length_c   1.000
_cell.angle_alpha   90.00
_cell.angle_beta   90.00
_cell.angle_gamma   90.00
#
_symmetry.space_group_name_H-M   'P 1'
#
loop_
_entity.id
_entity.type
_entity.pdbx_description
1 polymer ?
#
loop_
_entity_poly.entity_id
_entity_poly.type
_entity_poly.pdbx_seq_one_letter_code
_entity_poly.pdbx_strand_id
1 'polypeptide(L)'
;MSCTLTPPASHSGRFNRNNIEISWSAVTGAFAYRVVITDKTTRQQFFSGDISGNSVSVPNANPEHDYSYSIRCMCNANEVSADGIIDDVVHFT
;
A
#
# COMPACT_ATOMS: atom_id res chain seq x y z
N MET A 1 3.64 22.98 9.07
CA MET A 1 4.54 21.83 9.32
C MET A 1 4.37 20.93 8.12
N SER A 2 5.41 20.65 7.37
CA SER A 2 5.35 19.76 6.22
C SER A 2 5.67 18.34 6.68
N CYS A 3 4.79 17.39 6.41
CA CYS A 3 4.98 15.98 6.70
C CYS A 3 6.17 15.38 5.91
N THR A 4 7.28 15.09 6.60
CA THR A 4 8.52 14.52 6.03
C THR A 4 8.79 13.09 6.52
N LEU A 5 7.75 12.26 6.63
CA LEU A 5 7.94 10.85 6.98
C LEU A 5 8.61 10.12 5.81
N THR A 6 9.59 9.28 6.12
CA THR A 6 10.22 8.40 5.13
C THR A 6 9.31 7.21 4.84
N PRO A 7 9.41 6.59 3.64
CA PRO A 7 8.64 5.41 3.33
C PRO A 7 9.15 4.21 4.15
N PRO A 8 8.31 3.21 4.43
CA PRO A 8 8.77 2.01 5.14
C PRO A 8 9.90 1.28 4.41
N ALA A 9 10.96 0.93 5.13
CA ALA A 9 12.16 0.34 4.54
C ALA A 9 11.94 -1.12 4.08
N SER A 10 11.15 -1.88 4.82
CA SER A 10 10.76 -3.25 4.46
C SER A 10 9.28 -3.30 4.09
N HIS A 11 8.99 -3.94 2.96
CA HIS A 11 7.66 -4.18 2.45
C HIS A 11 7.57 -5.52 1.73
N SER A 12 6.38 -6.07 1.65
CA SER A 12 6.07 -7.23 0.81
C SER A 12 4.62 -7.17 0.37
N GLY A 13 4.40 -7.42 -0.91
CA GLY A 13 3.08 -7.62 -1.50
C GLY A 13 3.02 -9.01 -2.13
N ARG A 14 2.08 -9.84 -1.69
CA ARG A 14 1.88 -11.18 -2.22
C ARG A 14 0.43 -11.42 -2.59
N PHE A 15 0.24 -12.30 -3.57
CA PHE A 15 -1.07 -12.83 -3.91
C PHE A 15 -1.31 -14.17 -3.20
N ASN A 16 -2.47 -14.33 -2.56
CA ASN A 16 -2.85 -15.55 -1.85
C ASN A 16 -4.29 -15.97 -2.20
N ARG A 17 -4.42 -17.06 -2.96
CA ARG A 17 -5.68 -17.68 -3.46
C ARG A 17 -6.54 -16.74 -4.33
N ASN A 18 -7.04 -15.65 -3.77
CA ASN A 18 -7.79 -14.58 -4.46
C ASN A 18 -7.65 -13.23 -3.73
N ASN A 19 -6.65 -13.10 -2.87
CA ASN A 19 -6.46 -11.96 -1.98
C ASN A 19 -5.09 -11.35 -2.24
N ILE A 20 -5.01 -10.03 -2.20
CA ILE A 20 -3.75 -9.31 -2.17
C ILE A 20 -3.43 -9.01 -0.71
N GLU A 21 -2.33 -9.57 -0.23
CA GLU A 21 -1.82 -9.34 1.12
C GLU A 21 -0.57 -8.46 1.03
N ILE A 22 -0.64 -7.28 1.63
CA ILE A 22 0.47 -6.33 1.65
C ILE A 22 0.83 -6.06 3.11
N SER A 23 2.13 -6.08 3.40
CA SER A 23 2.66 -5.75 4.73
C SER A 23 3.91 -4.87 4.60
N TRP A 24 4.10 -3.99 5.57
CA TRP A 24 5.23 -3.08 5.62
C TRP A 24 5.71 -2.88 7.05
N SER A 25 6.91 -2.35 7.19
CA SER A 25 7.46 -1.93 8.48
C SER A 25 6.74 -0.69 9.01
N ALA A 26 6.47 -0.61 10.31
CA ALA A 26 5.89 0.60 10.88
C ALA A 26 6.93 1.75 10.88
N VAL A 27 6.52 2.93 10.44
CA VAL A 27 7.28 4.18 10.48
C VAL A 27 6.91 4.94 11.75
N THR A 28 7.90 5.22 12.59
CA THR A 28 7.71 5.99 13.82
C THR A 28 7.16 7.38 13.52
N GLY A 29 6.05 7.73 14.19
CA GLY A 29 5.38 9.03 13.99
C GLY A 29 4.35 9.05 12.86
N ALA A 30 4.19 7.96 12.11
CA ALA A 30 3.07 7.82 11.18
C ALA A 30 1.76 7.63 11.94
N PHE A 31 0.76 8.44 11.60
CA PHE A 31 -0.61 8.31 12.09
C PHE A 31 -1.35 7.15 11.43
N ALA A 32 -1.17 7.00 10.11
CA ALA A 32 -1.73 5.94 9.29
C ALA A 32 -0.92 5.79 7.98
N TYR A 33 -1.34 4.89 7.11
CA TYR A 33 -0.77 4.69 5.78
C TYR A 33 -1.87 4.68 4.74
N ARG A 34 -1.73 5.51 3.71
CA ARG A 34 -2.60 5.46 2.54
C ARG A 34 -2.07 4.39 1.59
N VAL A 35 -2.85 3.34 1.39
CA VAL A 35 -2.54 2.25 0.46
C VAL A 35 -3.43 2.39 -0.76
N VAL A 36 -2.82 2.36 -1.94
CA VAL A 36 -3.52 2.35 -3.23
C VAL A 36 -3.04 1.14 -4.02
N ILE A 37 -3.96 0.30 -4.49
CA ILE A 37 -3.67 -0.84 -5.36
C ILE A 37 -4.27 -0.53 -6.72
N THR A 38 -3.45 -0.63 -7.76
CA THR A 38 -3.87 -0.46 -9.14
C THR A 38 -3.79 -1.80 -9.86
N ASP A 39 -4.89 -2.17 -10.51
CA ASP A 39 -4.91 -3.26 -11.48
C ASP A 39 -4.22 -2.76 -12.75
N LYS A 40 -3.06 -3.31 -13.07
CA LYS A 40 -2.27 -2.93 -14.24
C LYS A 40 -2.85 -3.49 -15.53
N THR A 41 -3.59 -4.60 -15.47
CA THR A 41 -4.24 -5.21 -16.62
C THR A 41 -5.38 -4.33 -17.11
N THR A 42 -6.25 -3.87 -16.21
CA THR A 42 -7.38 -2.97 -16.54
C THR A 42 -7.03 -1.49 -16.46
N ARG A 43 -5.88 -1.15 -15.86
CA ARG A 43 -5.44 0.22 -15.51
C ARG A 43 -6.42 0.96 -14.61
N GLN A 44 -7.16 0.24 -13.78
CA GLN A 44 -8.11 0.82 -12.84
C GLN A 44 -7.60 0.72 -11.41
N GLN A 45 -8.00 1.69 -10.59
CA GLN A 45 -7.78 1.58 -9.16
C GLN A 45 -8.62 0.43 -8.61
N PHE A 46 -7.96 -0.59 -8.09
CA PHE A 46 -8.61 -1.74 -7.49
C PHE A 46 -8.99 -1.47 -6.03
N PHE A 47 -8.11 -0.80 -5.29
CA PHE A 47 -8.34 -0.47 -3.89
C PHE A 47 -7.67 0.84 -3.50
N SER A 48 -8.30 1.59 -2.60
CA SER A 48 -7.66 2.72 -1.90
C SER A 48 -8.20 2.81 -0.49
N GLY A 49 -7.34 2.91 0.51
CA GLY A 49 -7.76 3.04 1.90
C GLY A 49 -6.66 3.54 2.82
N ASP A 50 -7.08 4.08 3.97
CA ASP A 50 -6.19 4.53 5.03
C ASP A 50 -6.13 3.45 6.12
N ILE A 51 -4.93 2.95 6.37
CA ILE A 51 -4.66 1.81 7.25
C ILE A 51 -3.88 2.32 8.46
N SER A 52 -4.44 2.19 9.67
CA SER A 52 -3.73 2.53 10.91
C SER A 52 -2.69 1.49 11.31
N GLY A 53 -2.87 0.25 10.85
CA GLY A 53 -1.91 -0.84 10.99
C GLY A 53 -0.80 -0.80 9.95
N ASN A 54 -0.05 -1.89 9.87
CA ASN A 54 1.10 -2.05 8.96
C ASN A 54 0.90 -3.18 7.94
N SER A 55 -0.35 -3.61 7.77
CA SER A 55 -0.73 -4.67 6.84
C SER A 55 -2.17 -4.49 6.38
N VAL A 56 -2.47 -4.91 5.15
CA VAL A 56 -3.82 -4.95 4.59
C VAL A 56 -4.03 -6.22 3.78
N SER A 57 -5.24 -6.76 3.83
CA SER A 57 -5.69 -7.88 3.00
C SER A 57 -6.89 -7.43 2.18
N VAL A 58 -6.75 -7.43 0.86
CA VAL A 58 -7.80 -7.02 -0.08
C VAL A 58 -8.32 -8.25 -0.83
N PRO A 59 -9.56 -8.69 -0.58
CA PRO A 59 -10.13 -9.85 -1.24
C PRO A 59 -10.61 -9.54 -2.66
N ASN A 60 -11.01 -10.60 -3.39
CA ASN A 60 -11.57 -10.54 -4.75
C ASN A 60 -10.60 -10.05 -5.84
N ALA A 61 -9.30 -10.29 -5.65
CA ALA A 61 -8.31 -10.05 -6.68
C ALA A 61 -8.32 -11.21 -7.71
N ASN A 62 -8.19 -10.86 -8.99
CA ASN A 62 -8.16 -11.81 -10.08
C ASN A 62 -6.73 -12.36 -10.24
N PRO A 63 -6.49 -13.69 -10.11
CA PRO A 63 -5.15 -14.26 -10.30
C PRO A 63 -4.58 -14.08 -11.72
N GLU A 64 -5.40 -13.77 -12.72
CA GLU A 64 -4.95 -13.52 -14.10
C GLU A 64 -4.53 -12.06 -14.35
N HIS A 65 -4.69 -11.17 -13.36
CA HIS A 65 -4.41 -9.75 -13.49
C HIS A 65 -3.13 -9.37 -12.75
N ASP A 66 -2.36 -8.43 -13.29
CA ASP A 66 -1.21 -7.85 -12.61
C ASP A 66 -1.65 -6.70 -11.70
N TYR A 67 -1.11 -6.64 -10.48
CA TYR A 67 -1.41 -5.57 -9.53
C TYR A 67 -0.13 -4.89 -9.06
N SER A 68 -0.16 -3.56 -8.96
CA SER A 68 0.85 -2.78 -8.24
C SER A 68 0.22 -2.09 -7.05
N TYR A 69 1.03 -1.80 -6.05
CA TYR A 69 0.60 -1.09 -4.86
C TYR A 69 1.53 0.06 -4.55
N SER A 70 0.94 1.15 -4.06
CA SER A 70 1.66 2.30 -3.56
C SER A 70 1.25 2.57 -2.11
N ILE A 71 2.23 2.74 -1.23
CA ILE A 71 2.00 3.05 0.19
C ILE A 71 2.64 4.39 0.51
N ARG A 72 1.85 5.28 1.13
CA ARG A 72 2.31 6.58 1.63
C ARG A 72 2.04 6.71 3.12
N CYS A 73 2.99 7.27 3.84
CA CYS A 73 2.83 7.59 5.26
C CYS A 73 1.86 8.78 5.42
N MET A 74 1.05 8.77 6.47
CA MET A 74 0.20 9.90 6.84
C MET A 74 0.70 10.46 8.16
N CYS A 75 0.96 11.76 8.22
CA CYS A 75 1.28 12.42 9.49
C CYS A 75 0.02 12.68 10.33
N ASN A 76 -1.12 12.85 9.67
CA ASN A 76 -2.43 13.05 10.28
C ASN A 76 -3.52 12.70 9.27
N ALA A 77 -4.79 12.72 9.69
CA ALA A 77 -5.93 12.31 8.85
C ALA A 77 -6.04 13.08 7.52
N ASN A 78 -5.48 14.29 7.42
CA ASN A 78 -5.62 15.17 6.25
C ASN A 78 -4.31 15.38 5.48
N GLU A 79 -3.19 14.84 5.96
CA GLU A 79 -1.86 15.10 5.41
C GLU A 79 -1.08 13.80 5.20
N VAL A 80 -0.84 13.49 3.92
CA VAL A 80 0.09 12.45 3.47
C VAL A 80 1.51 13.03 3.38
N SER A 81 2.52 12.20 3.61
CA SER A 81 3.92 12.60 3.43
C SER A 81 4.16 13.01 1.99
N ALA A 82 4.86 14.14 1.83
CA ALA A 82 5.29 14.60 0.50
C ALA A 82 6.50 13.78 0.01
N ASP A 83 7.28 13.26 0.95
CA ASP A 83 8.43 12.41 0.70
C ASP A 83 8.07 10.94 0.95
N GLY A 84 8.70 10.04 0.19
CA GLY A 84 8.58 8.60 0.41
C GLY A 84 7.29 7.94 -0.08
N ILE A 85 7.43 7.10 -1.10
CA ILE A 85 6.36 6.20 -1.56
C ILE A 85 7.00 4.82 -1.68
N ILE A 86 6.40 3.80 -1.08
CA ILE A 86 6.64 2.44 -1.58
C ILE A 86 5.84 2.33 -2.85
N ASP A 87 6.47 1.99 -3.96
CA ASP A 87 5.80 1.64 -5.21
C ASP A 87 6.39 0.32 -5.67
N ASP A 88 5.58 -0.73 -5.68
CA ASP A 88 6.05 -2.08 -5.96
C ASP A 88 4.92 -2.94 -6.56
N VAL A 89 5.30 -4.08 -7.13
CA VAL A 89 4.36 -5.02 -7.77
C VAL A 89 4.00 -6.15 -6.80
N VAL A 90 2.73 -6.55 -6.78
CA VAL A 90 2.30 -7.72 -6.02
C VAL A 90 2.86 -8.97 -6.70
N HIS A 91 3.64 -9.76 -5.97
CA HIS A 91 4.23 -10.97 -6.50
C HIS A 91 3.29 -12.17 -6.29
N PHE A 92 3.12 -12.97 -7.34
CA PHE A 92 2.43 -14.27 -7.26
C PHE A 92 3.43 -15.31 -6.76
N THR A 93 3.07 -16.02 -5.68
CA THR A 93 3.86 -17.13 -5.13
C THR A 93 3.41 -18.47 -5.67
#